data_AF-A0A453RYJ5-F1
#
_entry.id   AF-A0A453RYJ5-F1
#
_cell.length_a   1.000
_cell.length_b   1.000
_cell.length_c   1.000
_cell.angle_alpha   90.00
_cell.angle_beta   90.00
_cell.angle_gamma   90.00
#
_symmetry.space_group_name_H-M   'P 1'
#
loop_
_entity.id
_entity.type
_entity.pdbx_description
1 polymer ?
#
loop_
_entity_poly.entity_id
_entity_poly.type
_entity_poly.pdbx_seq_one_letter_code
_entity_poly.pdbx_strand_id
1 'polypeptide(L)'
;MNRAVSFEYMNRQLVWNEFSEMLLLLLPLLNSSSVKKFLLPFSKDKSASSSGDEANCPICVSSPSIPFVALPCQHRYCYYCLRTRSAATSSYRCERCNEVVVAIQRHGSS
;
A
#
# COMPACT_ATOMS: atom_id res chain seq x y z
N MET A 1 0.50 -58.43 -7.61
CA MET A 1 0.75 -57.45 -6.52
C MET A 1 0.89 -56.05 -7.12
N ASN A 2 -0.22 -55.31 -7.25
CA ASN A 2 -0.14 -53.89 -7.60
C ASN A 2 -0.15 -53.11 -6.30
N ARG A 3 1.02 -52.68 -5.83
CA ARG A 3 1.10 -51.69 -4.75
C ARG A 3 0.59 -50.39 -5.36
N ALA A 4 -0.67 -50.04 -5.10
CA ALA A 4 -1.19 -48.73 -5.45
C ALA A 4 -0.36 -47.71 -4.66
N VAL A 5 0.54 -47.01 -5.35
CA VAL A 5 1.32 -45.94 -4.76
C VAL A 5 0.36 -44.77 -4.58
N SER A 6 0.12 -44.35 -3.33
CA SER A 6 -0.77 -43.23 -3.04
C SER A 6 -0.16 -41.92 -3.56
N PHE A 7 -0.53 -41.53 -4.78
CA PHE A 7 -0.13 -40.28 -5.42
C PHE A 7 -0.70 -39.02 -4.76
N GLU A 8 -1.62 -39.18 -3.79
CA GLU A 8 -2.30 -38.06 -3.13
C GLU A 8 -1.33 -37.13 -2.39
N TYR A 9 -0.32 -37.69 -1.70
CA TYR A 9 0.66 -36.89 -0.97
C TYR A 9 1.61 -36.13 -1.91
N MET A 10 2.04 -36.78 -2.99
CA MET A 10 2.94 -36.19 -3.99
C MET A 10 2.25 -35.09 -4.80
N ASN A 11 0.99 -35.28 -5.18
CA ASN A 11 0.21 -34.25 -5.86
C ASN A 11 -0.05 -33.02 -4.98
N ARG A 12 -0.30 -33.21 -3.67
CA ARG A 12 -0.43 -32.06 -2.74
C ARG A 12 0.88 -31.28 -2.65
N GLN A 13 2.02 -31.95 -2.57
CA GLN A 13 3.34 -31.29 -2.49
C GLN A 13 3.66 -30.46 -3.74
N LEU A 14 3.40 -31.00 -4.93
CA LEU A 14 3.56 -30.27 -6.20
C LEU A 14 2.67 -29.03 -6.23
N VAL A 15 1.39 -29.16 -5.89
CA VAL A 15 0.46 -28.02 -5.89
C VAL A 15 0.92 -26.94 -4.93
N TRP A 16 1.31 -27.30 -3.70
CA TRP A 16 1.76 -26.32 -2.71
C TRP A 16 3.08 -25.66 -3.07
N ASN A 17 4.04 -26.41 -3.61
CA ASN A 17 5.36 -25.89 -3.98
C ASN A 17 5.25 -24.88 -5.12
N GLU A 18 4.66 -25.28 -6.25
CA GLU A 18 4.53 -24.43 -7.44
C GLU A 18 3.66 -23.21 -7.15
N PHE A 19 2.60 -23.37 -6.34
CA PHE A 19 1.75 -22.26 -5.92
C PHE A 19 2.52 -21.24 -5.09
N SER A 20 3.40 -21.69 -4.20
CA SER A 20 4.22 -20.79 -3.37
C SER A 20 5.24 -20.01 -4.18
N GLU A 21 5.85 -20.62 -5.20
CA GLU A 21 6.79 -19.94 -6.11
C GLU A 21 6.07 -18.88 -6.96
N MET A 22 4.88 -19.20 -7.48
CA MET A 22 4.02 -18.21 -8.14
C MET A 22 3.67 -17.06 -7.20
N LEU A 23 3.32 -17.36 -5.94
CA LEU A 23 2.95 -16.35 -4.95
C LEU A 23 4.14 -15.48 -4.54
N LEU A 24 5.34 -16.05 -4.45
CA LEU A 24 6.59 -15.32 -4.18
C LEU A 24 6.95 -14.37 -5.33
N LEU A 25 6.64 -14.72 -6.58
CA LEU A 25 6.79 -13.82 -7.74
C LEU A 25 5.69 -12.75 -7.79
N LEU A 26 4.49 -13.07 -7.32
CA LEU A 26 3.38 -12.11 -7.22
C LEU A 26 3.55 -11.14 -6.05
N LEU A 27 4.11 -11.56 -4.92
CA LEU A 27 4.29 -10.74 -3.71
C LEU A 27 4.97 -9.38 -3.96
N PRO A 28 6.10 -9.29 -4.70
CA PRO A 28 6.74 -8.02 -5.01
C PRO A 28 5.97 -7.18 -6.06
N LEU A 29 5.12 -7.82 -6.87
CA LEU A 29 4.24 -7.13 -7.83
C LEU A 29 2.94 -6.63 -7.19
N LEU A 30 2.54 -7.24 -6.07
CA LEU A 30 1.39 -6.86 -5.27
C LEU A 30 1.73 -5.62 -4.44
N ASN A 31 1.65 -4.46 -5.10
CA ASN A 31 1.75 -3.15 -4.47
C ASN A 31 0.82 -3.08 -3.25
N SER A 32 1.40 -2.97 -2.04
CA SER A 32 0.66 -2.90 -0.76
C SER A 32 -0.48 -1.87 -0.78
N SER A 33 -0.35 -0.80 -1.58
CA SER A 33 -1.40 0.21 -1.74
C SER A 33 -2.62 -0.32 -2.49
N SER A 34 -2.42 -1.17 -3.51
CA SER A 34 -3.48 -1.77 -4.32
C SER A 34 -4.16 -2.90 -3.57
N VAL A 35 -3.38 -3.76 -2.89
CA VAL A 35 -3.95 -4.86 -2.09
C VAL A 35 -4.72 -4.31 -0.88
N LYS A 36 -4.27 -3.24 -0.23
CA LYS A 36 -5.04 -2.58 0.84
C LYS A 36 -6.35 -1.97 0.34
N LYS A 37 -6.35 -1.37 -0.86
CA LYS A 37 -7.57 -0.81 -1.47
C LYS A 37 -8.57 -1.91 -1.87
N PHE A 38 -8.08 -3.08 -2.25
CA PHE A 38 -8.90 -4.22 -2.65
C PHE A 38 -9.36 -5.10 -1.48
N LEU A 39 -8.51 -5.25 -0.44
CA LEU A 39 -8.76 -6.01 0.80
C LEU A 39 -9.46 -5.20 1.89
N LEU A 40 -9.90 -3.97 1.59
CA LEU A 40 -10.88 -3.26 2.41
C LEU A 40 -12.29 -3.42 1.79
N PRO A 41 -12.91 -4.61 1.80
CA PRO A 41 -14.32 -4.70 1.48
C PRO A 41 -15.13 -4.25 2.70
N PHE A 42 -16.07 -3.33 2.46
CA PHE A 42 -17.38 -3.34 3.13
C PHE A 42 -17.50 -2.87 4.59
N SER A 43 -16.80 -1.81 5.01
CA SER A 43 -17.23 -1.03 6.19
C SER A 43 -16.78 0.41 6.09
N LYS A 44 -17.44 1.19 5.23
CA LYS A 44 -17.43 2.64 5.37
C LYS A 44 -18.84 3.16 5.14
N ASP A 45 -19.70 2.83 6.09
CA ASP A 45 -20.96 3.53 6.25
C ASP A 45 -20.68 5.02 6.38
N LYS A 46 -21.35 5.76 5.52
CA LYS A 46 -21.40 7.20 5.52
C LYS A 46 -22.06 7.67 6.82
N SER A 47 -21.26 8.09 7.78
CA SER A 47 -21.70 9.08 8.76
C SER A 47 -21.02 10.40 8.46
N ALA A 48 -21.86 11.36 8.09
CA ALA A 48 -21.50 12.75 7.90
C ALA A 48 -20.85 13.30 9.19
N SER A 49 -19.53 13.41 9.19
CA SER A 49 -18.82 14.34 10.06
C SER A 49 -17.78 15.06 9.21
N SER A 50 -18.19 16.21 8.67
CA SER A 50 -17.28 17.28 8.30
C SER A 50 -16.25 17.49 9.41
N SER A 51 -14.97 17.71 9.07
CA SER A 51 -13.82 17.98 9.97
C SER A 51 -12.98 16.79 10.47
N GLY A 52 -12.65 15.83 9.61
CA GLY A 52 -11.66 14.78 9.92
C GLY A 52 -10.61 14.49 8.83
N ASP A 53 -10.84 14.95 7.59
CA ASP A 53 -10.04 14.51 6.44
C ASP A 53 -8.63 15.13 6.37
N GLU A 54 -8.31 16.11 7.21
CA GLU A 54 -7.00 16.77 7.15
C GLU A 54 -5.83 15.88 7.59
N ALA A 55 -6.07 14.90 8.48
CA ALA A 55 -5.03 14.04 9.04
C ALA A 55 -4.74 12.78 8.21
N ASN A 56 -5.60 12.46 7.23
CA ASN A 56 -5.46 11.26 6.41
C ASN A 56 -4.56 11.50 5.19
N CYS A 57 -3.78 10.49 4.81
CA CYS A 57 -2.98 10.56 3.58
C CYS A 57 -3.93 10.57 2.36
N PRO A 58 -3.87 11.55 1.43
CA PRO A 58 -4.79 11.62 0.29
C PRO A 58 -4.60 10.47 -0.73
N ILE A 59 -3.48 9.73 -0.67
CA ILE A 59 -3.16 8.65 -1.62
C ILE A 59 -3.78 7.31 -1.19
N CYS A 60 -3.72 7.01 0.11
CA CYS A 60 -4.21 5.74 0.68
C CYS A 60 -5.45 5.91 1.57
N VAL A 61 -5.88 7.15 1.83
CA VAL A 61 -7.08 7.53 2.60
C VAL A 61 -7.10 6.95 4.03
N SER A 62 -5.96 6.46 4.51
CA SER A 62 -5.78 5.90 5.85
C SER A 62 -4.95 6.84 6.72
N SER A 63 -5.03 6.66 8.04
CA SER A 63 -4.14 7.31 8.99
C SER A 63 -2.71 6.78 8.79
N PRO A 64 -1.71 7.65 8.54
CA PRO A 64 -0.32 7.22 8.41
C PRO A 64 0.25 6.79 9.76
N SER A 65 0.78 5.55 9.87
CA SER A 65 1.52 5.12 11.06
C SER A 65 2.84 5.89 11.23
N ILE A 66 3.44 6.32 10.13
CA ILE A 66 4.64 7.17 10.10
C ILE A 66 4.34 8.37 9.18
N PRO A 67 3.86 9.50 9.73
CA PRO A 67 3.51 10.67 8.96
C PRO A 67 4.76 11.40 8.45
N PHE A 68 4.73 11.74 7.16
CA PHE A 68 5.69 12.60 6.48
C PHE A 68 4.95 13.81 5.91
N VAL A 69 5.65 14.94 5.80
CA VAL A 69 5.16 16.17 5.20
C VAL A 69 5.91 16.49 3.90
N ALA A 70 5.17 17.02 2.94
CA ALA A 70 5.73 17.55 1.70
C ALA A 70 6.04 19.04 1.87
N LEU A 71 7.28 19.47 1.64
CA LEU A 71 7.66 20.88 1.67
C LEU A 71 7.54 21.51 0.26
N PRO A 72 7.00 22.74 0.13
CA PRO A 72 6.68 23.70 1.21
C PRO A 72 5.26 23.59 1.80
N CYS A 73 4.37 22.81 1.20
CA CYS A 73 2.93 22.84 1.52
C CYS A 73 2.51 22.20 2.87
N GLN A 74 3.41 21.53 3.57
CA GLN A 74 3.22 20.87 4.87
C GLN A 74 2.07 19.84 4.97
N HIS A 75 1.53 19.37 3.84
CA HIS A 75 0.48 18.34 3.84
C HIS A 75 1.02 16.98 4.29
N ARG A 76 0.23 16.25 5.08
CA ARG A 76 0.59 14.95 5.65
C ARG A 76 0.34 13.79 4.68
N TYR A 77 1.31 12.90 4.60
CA TYR A 77 1.31 11.68 3.80
C TYR A 77 1.93 10.50 4.56
N CYS A 78 1.69 9.28 4.09
CA CYS A 78 2.49 8.12 4.47
C CYS A 78 3.87 8.19 3.81
N TYR A 79 4.92 7.77 4.52
CA TYR A 79 6.28 7.64 3.98
C TYR A 79 6.31 6.96 2.60
N TYR A 80 5.72 5.76 2.50
CA TYR A 80 5.72 4.99 1.26
C TYR A 80 4.96 5.70 0.14
N CYS A 81 3.75 6.21 0.42
CA CYS A 81 2.94 6.87 -0.60
C CYS A 81 3.63 8.10 -1.18
N LEU A 82 4.25 8.93 -0.33
CA LEU A 82 4.96 10.12 -0.79
C LEU A 82 6.24 9.74 -1.56
N ARG A 83 7.04 8.80 -1.04
CA ARG A 83 8.30 8.36 -1.66
C ARG A 83 8.09 7.67 -3.01
N THR A 84 7.07 6.83 -3.13
CA THR A 84 6.77 6.14 -4.40
C THR A 84 6.37 7.14 -5.47
N ARG A 85 5.55 8.15 -5.14
CA ARG A 85 5.10 9.16 -6.10
C ARG A 85 6.19 10.16 -6.46
N SER A 86 7.01 10.58 -5.49
CA SER A 86 8.16 11.42 -5.76
C SER A 86 9.23 10.72 -6.60
N ALA A 87 9.38 9.40 -6.46
CA ALA A 87 10.31 8.61 -7.27
C ALA A 87 9.78 8.31 -8.67
N ALA A 88 8.46 8.13 -8.82
CA ALA A 88 7.83 7.85 -10.11
C ALA A 88 7.78 9.07 -11.04
N THR A 89 7.75 10.28 -10.49
CA THR A 89 7.64 11.51 -11.27
C THR A 89 8.63 12.55 -10.74
N SER A 90 9.50 13.04 -11.63
CA SER A 90 10.55 14.01 -11.28
C SER A 90 10.00 15.34 -10.72
N SER A 91 8.75 15.70 -11.01
CA SER A 91 8.09 16.93 -10.56
C SER A 91 6.76 16.61 -9.87
N TYR A 92 6.82 15.78 -8.82
CA TYR A 92 5.63 15.43 -8.05
C TYR A 92 4.95 16.65 -7.42
N ARG A 93 3.62 16.73 -7.56
CA ARG A 93 2.79 17.78 -7.00
C ARG A 93 1.89 17.22 -5.90
N CYS A 94 1.69 18.03 -4.87
CA CYS A 94 0.80 17.70 -3.77
C CYS A 94 -0.65 17.56 -4.26
N GLU A 95 -1.34 16.46 -3.94
CA GLU A 95 -2.73 16.23 -4.35
C GLU A 95 -3.75 17.13 -3.63
N ARG A 96 -3.32 17.87 -2.60
CA ARG A 96 -4.18 18.78 -1.82
C ARG A 96 -4.16 20.21 -2.33
N CYS A 97 -2.97 20.72 -2.62
CA CYS A 97 -2.76 22.13 -2.98
C CYS A 97 -2.08 22.32 -4.33
N ASN A 98 -1.77 21.24 -5.04
CA ASN A 98 -1.10 21.22 -6.34
C ASN A 98 0.29 21.88 -6.36
N GLU A 99 0.88 22.12 -5.18
CA GLU A 99 2.21 22.69 -5.02
C GLU A 99 3.30 21.65 -5.34
N VAL A 100 4.40 22.08 -5.94
CA VAL A 100 5.53 21.19 -6.24
C VAL A 100 6.24 20.75 -4.96
N VAL A 101 6.41 19.44 -4.81
CA VAL A 101 7.10 18.86 -3.65
C VAL A 101 8.60 18.89 -3.89
N VAL A 102 9.29 19.77 -3.16
CA VAL A 102 10.75 19.94 -3.27
C VAL A 102 11.49 18.97 -2.35
N ALA A 103 10.96 18.76 -1.15
CA ALA A 103 11.55 17.89 -0.15
C ALA A 103 10.48 17.16 0.66
N ILE A 104 10.88 16.04 1.25
CA ILE A 104 10.06 15.22 2.14
C ILE A 104 10.69 15.21 3.53
N GLN A 105 9.90 15.46 4.58
CA GLN A 105 10.37 15.49 5.96
C GLN A 105 9.45 14.67 6.86
N ARG A 106 9.98 14.09 7.94
CA ARG A 106 9.16 13.38 8.93
C ARG A 106 8.38 14.40 9.76
N HIS A 107 7.09 14.18 9.94
CA HIS A 107 6.27 15.04 10.79
C HIS A 107 6.70 14.86 12.25
N GLY A 108 7.16 15.93 12.91
CA GLY A 108 7.60 15.90 14.32
C GLY A 108 9.11 15.70 14.53
N SER A 109 9.96 15.82 13.51
CA SER A 109 11.40 16.02 13.72
C SER A 109 11.68 17.48 14.08
N SER A 110 11.55 17.82 15.36
CA SER A 110 12.16 19.01 15.96
C SER A 110 13.62 18.75 16.28
#